data_AF-A0A820RNH4-F1
#
_entry.id   AF-A0A820RNH4-F1
#
_cell.length_a   1.000
_cell.length_b   1.000
_cell.length_c   1.000
_cell.angle_alpha   90.00
_cell.angle_beta   90.00
_cell.angle_gamma   90.00
#
_symmetry.space_group_name_H-M   'P 1'
#
loop_
_entity.id
_entity.type
_entity.pdbx_description
1 polymer ?
#
loop_
_entity_poly.entity_id
_entity_poly.type
_entity_poly.pdbx_seq_one_letter_code
_entity_poly.pdbx_strand_id
1 'polypeptide(L)'
;MITSDYLGFLSSDNLQFNRPTSNSDNHYYQAIEITATLSGTYIFMSSSTFGIYGYFYENSFDPYYPNLNLIASNSDDGDNKQFRINFTLQFQRKYILVITSFGYNITGAFLIKATGSTPLLFTPINQITSE
;
A
#
# COMPACT_ATOMS: atom_id res chain seq x y z
N MET A 1 3.39 -5.06 21.07
CA MET A 1 2.87 -5.09 19.69
C MET A 1 3.89 -5.82 18.83
N ILE A 2 3.43 -6.63 17.89
CA ILE A 2 4.27 -7.35 16.93
C ILE A 2 4.39 -6.49 15.68
N THR A 3 5.58 -6.52 15.06
CA THR A 3 5.85 -5.81 13.80
C THR A 3 6.10 -6.83 12.69
N SER A 4 5.41 -6.64 11.57
CA SER A 4 5.70 -7.30 10.29
C SER A 4 6.26 -6.27 9.33
N ASP A 5 7.35 -6.64 8.64
CA ASP A 5 8.05 -5.77 7.72
C ASP A 5 7.93 -6.30 6.28
N TYR A 6 7.85 -5.38 5.33
CA TYR A 6 7.94 -5.66 3.89
C TYR A 6 8.93 -4.71 3.23
N LEU A 7 9.92 -5.26 2.53
CA LEU A 7 10.87 -4.50 1.72
C LEU A 7 10.45 -4.53 0.25
N GLY A 8 10.30 -3.36 -0.35
CA GLY A 8 9.95 -3.19 -1.74
C GLY A 8 10.87 -2.22 -2.47
N PHE A 9 10.67 -2.12 -3.78
CA PHE A 9 11.43 -1.23 -4.66
C PHE A 9 10.55 -0.75 -5.81
N LEU A 10 10.31 0.56 -5.92
CA LEU A 10 9.68 1.13 -7.11
C LEU A 10 10.75 1.23 -8.20
N SER A 11 10.55 0.58 -9.35
CA SER A 11 11.40 0.65 -10.54
C SER A 11 10.62 1.17 -11.75
N SER A 12 11.34 1.51 -12.81
CA SER A 12 10.73 1.89 -14.10
C SER A 12 9.96 0.76 -14.79
N ASP A 13 10.19 -0.48 -14.37
CA ASP A 13 9.51 -1.67 -14.93
C ASP A 13 8.20 -1.96 -14.19
N ASN A 14 7.93 -1.29 -13.07
CA ASN A 14 6.65 -1.43 -12.40
C ASN A 14 5.53 -0.85 -13.27
N LEU A 15 4.36 -1.50 -13.18
CA LEU A 15 3.15 -0.96 -13.74
C LEU A 15 2.85 0.42 -13.15
N GLN A 16 2.11 1.21 -13.90
CA GLN A 16 1.71 2.55 -13.50
C GLN A 16 0.20 2.63 -13.35
N PHE A 17 -0.25 3.55 -12.50
CA PHE A 17 -1.66 3.89 -12.39
C PHE A 17 -1.85 5.38 -12.13
N ASN A 18 -3.02 5.88 -12.52
CA ASN A 18 -3.46 7.22 -12.12
C ASN A 18 -3.97 7.13 -10.68
N ARG A 19 -3.45 7.97 -9.79
CA ARG A 19 -3.89 7.94 -8.40
C ARG A 19 -5.34 8.45 -8.29
N PRO A 20 -6.12 7.99 -7.29
CA PRO A 20 -7.52 8.39 -7.06
C PRO A 20 -7.79 9.91 -7.07
N THR A 21 -6.79 10.72 -6.74
CA THR A 21 -6.89 12.19 -6.59
C THR A 21 -6.12 12.99 -7.65
N SER A 22 -5.48 12.34 -8.62
CA SER A 22 -4.73 13.02 -9.70
C SER A 22 -5.28 12.62 -11.07
N ASN A 23 -5.81 13.58 -11.82
CA ASN A 23 -6.52 13.34 -13.08
C ASN A 23 -5.61 13.07 -14.30
N SER A 24 -4.27 13.02 -14.15
CA SER A 24 -3.39 12.95 -15.33
C SER A 24 -2.05 12.27 -15.13
N ASP A 25 -1.73 11.79 -13.93
CA ASP A 25 -0.35 11.41 -13.63
C ASP A 25 -0.22 9.94 -13.29
N ASN A 26 0.57 9.26 -14.11
CA ASN A 26 0.92 7.87 -13.93
C ASN A 26 2.07 7.74 -12.92
N HIS A 27 1.87 6.93 -11.89
CA HIS A 27 2.91 6.61 -10.93
C HIS A 27 3.20 5.11 -10.91
N TYR A 28 4.48 4.75 -10.85
CA TYR A 28 4.91 3.39 -10.56
C TYR A 28 4.28 2.92 -9.25
N TYR A 29 3.81 1.67 -9.22
CA TYR A 29 3.25 1.10 -8.00
C TYR A 29 3.70 -0.33 -7.75
N GLN A 30 3.67 -0.73 -6.48
CA GLN A 30 3.59 -2.12 -6.06
C GLN A 30 2.27 -2.35 -5.33
N ALA A 31 1.60 -3.47 -5.64
CA ALA A 31 0.43 -3.92 -4.91
C ALA A 31 0.81 -5.13 -4.04
N ILE A 32 0.32 -5.17 -2.81
CA ILE A 32 0.62 -6.23 -1.84
C ILE A 32 -0.68 -6.69 -1.22
N GLU A 33 -0.98 -7.98 -1.32
CA GLU A 33 -2.06 -8.58 -0.55
C GLU A 33 -1.63 -8.72 0.90
N ILE A 34 -2.49 -8.30 1.82
CA ILE A 34 -2.27 -8.38 3.26
C ILE A 34 -3.19 -9.46 3.82
N THR A 35 -2.59 -10.49 4.40
CA THR A 35 -3.33 -11.55 5.10
C THR A 35 -3.15 -11.42 6.60
N ALA A 36 -4.26 -11.21 7.31
CA ALA A 36 -4.31 -11.30 8.77
C ALA A 36 -4.87 -12.67 9.20
N THR A 37 -4.22 -13.30 10.17
CA THR A 37 -4.69 -14.57 10.75
C THR A 37 -5.75 -14.38 11.84
N LEU A 38 -5.92 -13.15 12.35
CA LEU A 38 -6.96 -12.74 13.29
C LEU A 38 -7.40 -11.31 12.97
N SER A 39 -8.66 -10.97 13.27
CA SER A 39 -9.11 -9.58 13.20
C SER A 39 -8.37 -8.72 14.21
N GLY A 40 -8.02 -7.49 13.83
CA GLY A 40 -7.29 -6.59 14.72
C GLY A 40 -6.97 -5.25 14.08
N THR A 41 -6.61 -4.29 14.92
CA THR A 41 -6.18 -2.96 14.49
C THR A 41 -4.67 -2.94 14.29
N TYR A 42 -4.24 -2.40 13.16
CA TYR A 42 -2.85 -2.29 12.75
C TYR A 42 -2.51 -0.87 12.34
N ILE A 43 -1.29 -0.47 12.64
CA ILE A 43 -0.70 0.78 12.16
C ILE A 43 0.30 0.43 11.07
N PHE A 44 0.03 0.86 9.84
CA PHE A 44 0.92 0.75 8.69
C PHE A 44 1.68 2.06 8.52
N MET A 45 2.99 1.97 8.38
CA MET A 45 3.87 3.12 8.11
C MET A 45 4.86 2.76 7.02
N SER A 46 5.19 3.73 6.16
CA SER A 46 6.33 3.60 5.25
C SER A 46 7.59 4.22 5.82
N SER A 47 8.73 3.82 5.26
CA SER A 47 10.02 4.46 5.43
C SER A 47 10.79 4.38 4.11
N SER A 48 11.23 5.54 3.61
CA SER A 48 12.10 5.63 2.44
C SER A 48 12.80 6.99 2.40
N THR A 49 13.67 7.20 1.40
CA THR A 49 14.34 8.49 1.15
C THR A 49 13.48 9.48 0.35
N PHE A 50 12.26 9.11 -0.04
CA PHE A 50 11.34 9.93 -0.83
C PHE A 50 9.91 9.84 -0.28
N GLY A 51 9.00 10.73 -0.71
CA GLY A 51 7.60 10.67 -0.26
C GLY A 51 6.90 9.43 -0.80
N ILE A 52 6.21 8.69 0.06
CA ILE A 52 5.43 7.50 -0.31
C ILE A 52 3.95 7.77 -0.03
N TYR A 53 3.10 7.38 -0.97
CA TYR A 53 1.66 7.34 -0.80
C TYR A 53 1.20 5.88 -0.65
N GLY A 54 0.45 5.60 0.41
CA GLY A 54 -0.22 4.31 0.61
C GLY A 54 -1.71 4.42 0.29
N TYR A 55 -2.23 3.44 -0.45
CA TYR A 55 -3.66 3.27 -0.74
C TYR A 55 -4.10 1.88 -0.31
N PHE A 56 -5.15 1.81 0.49
CA PHE A 56 -5.70 0.57 1.02
C PHE A 56 -7.01 0.26 0.30
N TYR A 57 -7.12 -0.96 -0.23
CA TYR A 57 -8.29 -1.46 -0.94
C TYR A 57 -8.86 -2.69 -0.25
N GLU A 58 -10.17 -2.87 -0.31
CA GLU A 58 -10.85 -4.11 0.09
C GLU A 58 -11.11 -4.99 -1.14
N ASN A 59 -10.95 -6.30 -1.03
CA ASN A 59 -11.19 -7.32 -2.08
C ASN A 59 -10.25 -7.25 -3.29
N SER A 60 -10.25 -6.14 -4.03
CA SER A 60 -9.57 -6.01 -5.32
C SER A 60 -9.03 -4.60 -5.56
N PHE A 61 -7.99 -4.53 -6.38
CA PHE A 61 -7.41 -3.28 -6.88
C PHE A 61 -7.31 -3.36 -8.40
N ASP A 62 -7.90 -2.37 -9.07
CA ASP A 62 -7.79 -2.20 -10.51
C ASP A 62 -7.10 -0.85 -10.81
N PRO A 63 -5.91 -0.84 -11.46
CA PRO A 63 -5.22 0.39 -11.79
C PRO A 63 -5.97 1.28 -12.81
N TYR A 64 -6.94 0.73 -13.56
CA TYR A 64 -7.80 1.49 -14.47
C TYR A 64 -9.00 2.13 -13.75
N TYR A 65 -9.41 1.56 -12.61
CA TYR A 65 -10.49 2.08 -11.76
C TYR A 65 -9.98 2.28 -10.32
N PRO A 66 -9.01 3.19 -10.10
CA PRO A 66 -8.30 3.33 -8.82
C PRO A 66 -9.18 3.81 -7.66
N ASN A 67 -10.38 4.32 -7.94
CA ASN A 67 -11.34 4.70 -6.91
C ASN A 67 -12.21 3.52 -6.45
N LEU A 68 -12.29 2.44 -7.23
CA LEU A 68 -13.07 1.26 -6.88
C LEU A 68 -12.44 0.55 -5.69
N ASN A 69 -13.25 0.23 -4.68
CA ASN A 69 -12.85 -0.48 -3.46
C ASN A 69 -11.77 0.20 -2.59
N LEU A 70 -11.43 1.45 -2.86
CA LEU A 70 -10.52 2.23 -2.02
C LEU A 70 -11.21 2.54 -0.68
N ILE A 71 -10.57 2.16 0.44
CA ILE A 71 -11.13 2.33 1.79
C ILE A 71 -10.30 3.26 2.68
N ALA A 72 -9.02 3.45 2.37
CA ALA A 72 -8.17 4.41 3.08
C ALA A 72 -6.97 4.82 2.20
N SER A 73 -6.42 6.01 2.43
CA SER A 73 -5.16 6.43 1.81
C SER A 73 -4.48 7.50 2.64
N ASN A 74 -3.15 7.54 2.63
CA ASN A 74 -2.40 8.59 3.30
C ASN A 74 -1.01 8.80 2.66
N SER A 75 -0.48 10.01 2.72
CA SER A 75 0.83 10.37 2.13
C SER A 75 1.82 11.03 3.09
N ASP A 76 1.37 11.54 4.23
CA ASP A 76 2.13 12.54 4.97
C ASP A 76 1.89 12.56 6.48
N ASP A 77 1.05 11.68 7.04
CA ASP A 77 0.79 11.61 8.49
C ASP A 77 1.82 10.76 9.26
N GLY A 78 2.82 10.22 8.57
CA GLY A 78 3.97 9.53 9.15
C GLY A 78 5.21 10.41 9.21
N ASP A 79 6.21 9.97 9.97
CA ASP A 79 7.49 10.68 10.10
C ASP A 79 8.15 10.89 8.73
N ASN A 80 8.74 12.07 8.50
CA ASN A 80 9.38 12.44 7.22
C ASN A 80 8.46 12.38 5.98
N LYS A 81 7.18 12.74 6.12
CA LYS A 81 6.19 12.72 5.02
C LYS A 81 6.05 11.33 4.39
N GLN A 82 6.08 10.33 5.25
CA GLN A 82 5.72 8.96 4.93
C GLN A 82 4.24 8.77 5.23
N PHE A 83 3.61 7.76 4.65
CA PHE A 83 2.22 7.50 5.02
C PHE A 83 2.12 6.87 6.41
N ARG A 84 1.02 7.15 7.09
CA ARG A 84 0.57 6.39 8.25
C ARG A 84 -0.92 6.07 8.11
N ILE A 85 -1.27 4.79 8.10
CA ILE A 85 -2.66 4.32 8.00
C ILE A 85 -2.95 3.46 9.22
N ASN A 86 -3.95 3.84 10.00
CA ASN A 86 -4.50 3.01 11.06
C ASN A 86 -5.75 2.30 10.53
N PHE A 87 -5.72 0.97 10.48
CA PHE A 87 -6.79 0.19 9.87
C PHE A 87 -7.08 -1.10 10.66
N THR A 88 -8.37 -1.47 10.73
CA THR A 88 -8.80 -2.71 11.37
C THR A 88 -9.03 -3.78 10.31
N LEU A 89 -8.10 -4.75 10.24
CA LEU A 89 -8.25 -5.90 9.39
C LEU A 89 -9.24 -6.89 9.99
N GLN A 90 -10.07 -7.48 9.13
CA GLN A 90 -10.93 -8.59 9.51
C GLN A 90 -10.34 -9.91 9.03
N PHE A 91 -10.44 -10.95 9.86
CA PHE A 91 -10.07 -12.31 9.48
C PHE A 91 -10.84 -12.77 8.23
N GLN A 92 -10.16 -13.52 7.35
CA GLN A 92 -10.67 -14.01 6.06
C GLN A 92 -11.15 -12.92 5.07
N ARG A 93 -10.87 -11.65 5.34
CA ARG A 93 -11.05 -10.59 4.34
C ARG A 93 -9.76 -10.35 3.58
N LYS A 94 -9.91 -10.03 2.30
CA LYS A 94 -8.81 -9.68 1.42
C LYS A 94 -8.62 -8.18 1.43
N TYR A 95 -7.38 -7.76 1.64
CA TYR A 95 -6.98 -6.37 1.58
C TYR A 95 -5.75 -6.22 0.71
N ILE A 96 -5.69 -5.12 -0.04
CA ILE A 96 -4.56 -4.80 -0.90
C ILE A 96 -4.02 -3.44 -0.49
N LEU A 97 -2.74 -3.38 -0.14
CA LEU A 97 -2.00 -2.14 0.01
C LEU A 97 -1.25 -1.86 -1.28
N VAL A 98 -1.59 -0.75 -1.92
CA VAL A 98 -0.88 -0.21 -3.08
C VAL A 98 0.06 0.89 -2.60
N ILE A 99 1.33 0.76 -2.94
CA ILE A 99 2.40 1.69 -2.58
C ILE A 99 2.87 2.39 -3.84
N THR A 100 2.96 3.70 -3.77
CA THR A 100 3.49 4.53 -4.85
C THR A 100 4.29 5.71 -4.30
N SER A 101 5.00 6.42 -5.17
CA SER A 101 5.73 7.62 -4.81
C SER A 101 4.82 8.86 -4.84
N PHE A 102 5.14 9.86 -4.03
CA PHE A 102 4.44 11.15 -4.03
C PHE A 102 4.65 11.90 -5.37
N GLY A 103 5.89 11.93 -5.85
CA GLY A 103 6.27 12.52 -7.14
C GLY A 103 6.26 11.51 -8.30
N TYR A 104 6.34 12.03 -9.52
CA TYR A 104 6.34 11.21 -10.74
C TYR A 104 7.69 10.55 -11.00
N ASN A 105 7.68 9.38 -11.63
CA ASN A 105 8.87 8.66 -12.09
C ASN A 105 9.94 8.41 -11.01
N ILE A 106 9.57 8.46 -9.73
CA ILE A 106 10.49 8.21 -8.63
C ILE A 106 10.63 6.71 -8.43
N THR A 107 11.87 6.25 -8.46
CA THR A 107 12.28 4.88 -8.19
C THR A 107 13.09 4.82 -6.90
N GLY A 108 13.03 3.70 -6.18
CA GLY A 108 13.85 3.49 -5.01
C GLY A 108 13.27 2.46 -4.05
N ALA A 109 14.10 2.05 -3.10
CA ALA A 109 13.72 1.12 -2.05
C ALA A 109 12.80 1.79 -1.03
N PHE A 110 11.85 1.02 -0.50
CA PHE A 110 11.01 1.41 0.61
C PHE A 110 10.79 0.25 1.57
N LEU A 111 10.46 0.58 2.81
CA LEU A 111 10.07 -0.36 3.85
C LEU A 111 8.66 -0.05 4.30
N ILE A 112 7.79 -1.04 4.36
CA ILE A 112 6.50 -0.96 5.03
C ILE A 112 6.61 -1.70 6.37
N LYS A 113 6.21 -1.03 7.45
CA LYS A 113 6.08 -1.61 8.78
C LYS A 113 4.61 -1.65 9.14
N ALA A 114 4.11 -2.82 9.54
CA ALA A 114 2.79 -2.97 10.12
C ALA A 114 2.92 -3.45 11.57
N THR A 115 2.35 -2.69 12.50
CA THR A 115 2.41 -2.99 13.94
C THR A 115 1.00 -3.28 14.47
N GLY A 116 0.83 -4.44 15.11
CA GLY A 116 -0.45 -4.89 15.66
C GLY A 116 -0.33 -5.98 16.73
N SER A 117 -1.39 -6.77 16.92
CA SER A 117 -1.45 -7.84 17.93
C SER A 117 -0.91 -9.19 17.45
N THR A 118 -0.95 -9.45 16.14
CA THR A 118 -0.43 -10.67 15.50
C THR A 118 0.43 -10.34 14.27
N PRO A 119 1.29 -11.27 13.80
CA PRO A 119 2.00 -11.08 12.54
C PRO A 119 1.02 -11.00 11.36
N LEU A 120 1.37 -10.16 10.38
CA LEU A 120 0.77 -10.15 9.04
C LEU A 120 1.68 -10.85 8.03
N LEU A 121 1.05 -11.44 7.02
CA LEU A 121 1.72 -11.91 5.81
C LEU A 121 1.51 -10.88 4.69
N PHE A 122 2.59 -10.60 3.98
CA PHE A 122 2.61 -9.72 2.81
C PHE A 122 2.91 -10.56 1.57
N THR A 123 2.00 -10.53 0.59
CA THR A 123 2.15 -11.26 -0.67
C THR A 123 2.15 -10.27 -1.84
N PRO A 124 3.28 -10.04 -2.52
CA PRO A 124 3.33 -9.18 -3.70
C PRO A 124 2.37 -9.64 -4.78
N ILE A 125 1.67 -8.70 -5.40
CA ILE A 125 0.77 -8.93 -6.52
C ILE A 125 1.46 -8.44 -7.79
N ASN A 126 1.89 -9.37 -8.63
CA ASN A 126 2.59 -9.06 -9.89
C ASN A 126 1.66 -9.00 -11.12
N GLN A 127 0.33 -9.11 -10.92
CA GLN A 127 -0.67 -9.10 -11.99
C GLN A 127 -1.90 -8.31 -11.59
N ILE A 128 -2.60 -7.71 -12.57
CA ILE A 128 -3.88 -7.05 -12.32
C ILE A 128 -4.88 -8.09 -11.81
N THR A 129 -5.37 -7.92 -10.60
CA THR A 129 -6.48 -8.74 -10.07
C THR A 129 -7.78 -8.12 -10.56
N SER A 130 -8.28 -8.56 -11.71
CA SER A 130 -9.68 -8.38 -12.06
C SER A 130 -10.50 -9.50 -11.39
N GLU A 131 -11.66 -9.14 -10.85
CA GLU A 131 -12.67 -10.11 -10.38
C GLU A 131 -13.33 -10.83 -11.56
#